data_AF-G9KEL8-F1
#
_entry.id   AF-G9KEL8-F1
#
_cell.length_a   1.000
_cell.length_b   1.000
_cell.length_c   1.000
_cell.angle_alpha   90.00
_cell.angle_beta   90.00
_cell.angle_gamma   90.00
#
_symmetry.space_group_name_H-M   'P 1'
#
loop_
_entity.id
_entity.type
_entity.pdbx_description
1 polymer ?
#
loop_
_entity_poly.entity_id
_entity_poly.type
_entity_poly.pdbx_seq_one_letter_code
_entity_poly.pdbx_strand_id
1 'polypeptide(L)'
;QEALRKAANFSGPCPQDWLWHEENCYRFSSGPFNWEKSQENCLSLDAQMLKINSTDDLEFIRQASAHSNFPFWMGLSLRKPSSSWLWEDGSPLTPHLFRLQGPVSQIYPAG
;
A
#
# COMPACT_ATOMS: atom_id res chain seq x y z
N GLN A 1 9.98 3.95 2.93
CA GLN A 1 9.77 2.54 2.49
C GLN A 1 8.36 2.46 1.93
N GLU A 2 7.94 1.52 1.10
CA GLU A 2 6.57 1.54 0.52
C GLU A 2 6.12 0.12 0.26
N ALA A 3 4.94 -0.27 0.72
CA ALA A 3 4.46 -1.61 0.45
C ALA A 3 3.80 -1.64 -0.94
N LEU A 4 4.32 -2.50 -1.82
CA LEU A 4 3.81 -2.76 -3.16
C LEU A 4 2.95 -4.04 -3.12
N ARG A 5 1.83 -4.07 -3.85
CA ARG A 5 1.04 -5.27 -4.12
C ARG A 5 0.95 -5.48 -5.62
N LYS A 6 1.40 -6.64 -6.12
CA LYS A 6 1.15 -7.03 -7.52
C LYS A 6 -0.19 -7.77 -7.60
N ALA A 7 -1.06 -7.39 -8.54
CA ALA A 7 -2.37 -8.01 -8.75
C ALA A 7 -2.25 -9.50 -9.19
N ALA A 8 -3.20 -10.31 -8.73
CA ALA A 8 -3.23 -11.77 -8.84
C ALA A 8 -3.27 -12.28 -10.29
N ASN A 9 -2.31 -13.16 -10.63
CA ASN A 9 -2.38 -14.31 -11.56
C ASN A 9 -0.97 -14.92 -11.75
N PHE A 10 -0.17 -15.05 -10.69
CA PHE A 10 1.16 -15.64 -10.81
C PHE A 10 1.04 -17.17 -10.74
N SER A 11 1.15 -17.84 -11.90
CA SER A 11 1.25 -19.31 -11.98
C SER A 11 2.65 -19.82 -11.64
N GLY A 12 3.41 -19.09 -10.81
CA GLY A 12 4.81 -19.35 -10.47
C GLY A 12 5.21 -18.63 -9.18
N PRO A 13 6.43 -18.87 -8.67
CA PRO A 13 6.93 -18.19 -7.48
C PRO A 13 7.02 -16.68 -7.72
N CYS A 14 6.84 -15.89 -6.65
CA CYS A 14 7.05 -14.44 -6.72
C CYS A 14 8.45 -14.10 -7.28
N PRO A 15 8.59 -12.98 -8.01
CA PRO A 15 9.90 -12.54 -8.49
C PRO A 15 10.91 -12.39 -7.34
N GLN A 16 12.20 -12.42 -7.67
CA GLN A 16 13.26 -12.21 -6.68
C GLN A 16 13.04 -10.90 -5.91
N ASP A 17 13.24 -10.94 -4.59
CA ASP A 17 13.04 -9.83 -3.64
C ASP A 17 11.56 -9.42 -3.41
N TRP A 18 10.61 -10.24 -3.83
CA TRP A 18 9.20 -10.12 -3.46
C TRP A 18 8.82 -11.18 -2.43
N LEU A 19 8.04 -10.77 -1.45
CA LEU A 19 7.44 -11.61 -0.43
C LEU A 19 6.16 -12.23 -0.97
N TRP A 20 6.01 -13.53 -0.83
CA TRP A 20 4.78 -14.23 -1.17
C TRP A 20 3.85 -14.28 0.06
N HIS A 21 2.63 -13.80 -0.10
CA HIS A 21 1.54 -14.08 0.83
C HIS A 21 0.22 -14.33 0.07
N GLU A 22 -0.41 -15.47 0.33
CA GLU A 22 -1.61 -15.96 -0.36
C GLU A 22 -1.44 -16.03 -1.89
N GLU A 23 -2.22 -15.27 -2.66
CA GLU A 23 -2.16 -15.20 -4.12
C GLU A 23 -1.44 -13.94 -4.61
N ASN A 24 -0.79 -13.20 -3.70
CA ASN A 24 -0.19 -11.90 -3.98
C ASN A 24 1.32 -11.91 -3.70
N CYS A 25 2.04 -11.07 -4.45
CA CYS A 25 3.44 -10.76 -4.21
C CYS A 25 3.55 -9.33 -3.70
N TYR A 26 4.37 -9.14 -2.66
CA TYR A 26 4.60 -7.85 -2.01
C TYR A 26 6.07 -7.47 -2.05
N ARG A 27 6.38 -6.20 -2.26
CA ARG A 27 7.76 -5.71 -2.19
C ARG A 27 7.79 -4.37 -1.49
N PHE A 28 8.81 -4.16 -0.65
CA PHE A 28 9.00 -2.86 -0.02
C PHE A 28 9.98 -2.01 -0.85
N SER A 29 9.51 -0.89 -1.42
CA SER A 29 10.39 0.03 -2.16
C SER A 29 11.29 0.82 -1.19
N SER A 30 12.51 1.14 -1.62
CA SER A 30 13.47 1.96 -0.88
C SER A 30 13.73 3.26 -1.63
N GLY A 31 13.35 4.40 -1.04
CA GLY A 31 13.60 5.72 -1.63
C GLY A 31 12.91 6.84 -0.83
N PRO A 32 13.36 8.10 -0.95
CA PRO A 32 12.73 9.26 -0.34
C PRO A 32 11.54 9.74 -1.20
N PHE A 33 10.59 8.85 -1.43
CA PHE A 33 9.41 9.11 -2.26
C PHE A 33 8.28 9.70 -1.41
N ASN A 34 7.55 10.65 -2.00
CA ASN A 34 6.23 11.03 -1.52
C ASN A 34 5.19 10.07 -2.10
N TRP A 35 3.96 10.11 -1.60
CA TRP A 35 2.89 9.19 -2.00
C TRP A 35 2.70 9.07 -3.53
N GLU A 36 2.76 10.18 -4.26
CA GLU A 36 2.60 10.21 -5.71
C GLU A 36 3.76 9.49 -6.44
N LYS A 37 5.01 9.78 -6.06
CA LYS A 37 6.17 9.06 -6.60
C LYS A 37 6.15 7.57 -6.22
N SER A 38 5.59 7.24 -5.05
CA SER A 38 5.36 5.86 -4.66
C SER A 38 4.46 5.17 -5.67
N GLN A 39 3.31 5.78 -5.96
CA GLN A 39 2.33 5.27 -6.90
C GLN A 39 2.96 5.10 -8.30
N GLU A 40 3.64 6.12 -8.81
CA GLU A 40 4.34 6.05 -10.11
C GLU A 40 5.35 4.91 -10.14
N ASN A 41 6.11 4.71 -9.05
CA ASN A 41 7.07 3.62 -8.95
C ASN A 41 6.38 2.24 -8.96
N CYS A 42 5.25 2.09 -8.25
CA CYS A 42 4.44 0.86 -8.29
C CYS A 42 4.04 0.53 -9.73
N LEU A 43 3.47 1.52 -10.42
CA LEU A 43 2.94 1.38 -11.77
C LEU A 43 4.06 1.04 -12.75
N SER A 44 5.27 1.59 -12.58
CA SER A 44 6.45 1.27 -13.40
C SER A 44 6.92 -0.19 -13.27
N LEU A 45 6.47 -0.91 -12.24
CA LEU A 45 6.79 -2.31 -11.96
C LEU A 45 5.63 -3.28 -12.28
N ASP A 46 4.61 -2.81 -13.00
CA ASP A 46 3.35 -3.52 -13.22
C ASP A 46 2.71 -3.99 -11.89
N ALA A 47 2.75 -3.11 -10.88
CA ALA A 47 2.23 -3.32 -9.55
C ALA A 47 1.36 -2.14 -9.10
N GLN A 48 0.73 -2.28 -7.95
CA GLN A 48 -0.10 -1.27 -7.31
C GLN A 48 0.43 -0.97 -5.91
N MET A 49 0.03 0.17 -5.33
CA MET A 49 0.35 0.43 -3.94
C MET A 49 -0.40 -0.58 -3.05
N LEU A 50 0.15 -0.87 -1.87
CA LEU A 50 -0.47 -1.80 -0.94
C LEU A 50 -1.92 -1.39 -0.63
N LYS A 51 -2.80 -2.36 -0.80
CA LYS A 51 -4.17 -2.33 -0.29
C LYS A 51 -4.31 -3.42 0.76
N ILE A 52 -4.89 -3.07 1.91
CA ILE A 52 -5.21 -4.02 2.99
C ILE A 52 -6.70 -4.36 2.87
N ASN A 53 -7.02 -5.60 2.53
CA ASN A 53 -8.40 -6.07 2.36
C ASN A 53 -8.91 -6.86 3.56
N SER A 54 -8.01 -7.48 4.32
CA SER A 54 -8.36 -8.37 5.43
C SER A 54 -7.49 -8.11 6.66
N THR A 55 -7.89 -8.70 7.79
CA THR A 55 -7.04 -8.74 8.99
C THR A 55 -5.77 -9.55 8.76
N ASP A 56 -5.82 -10.57 7.90
CA ASP A 56 -4.67 -11.40 7.54
C ASP A 56 -3.63 -10.60 6.74
N ASP A 57 -4.08 -9.81 5.75
CA ASP A 57 -3.23 -8.84 5.03
C ASP A 57 -2.53 -7.90 6.04
N LEU A 58 -3.28 -7.35 6.99
CA LEU A 58 -2.77 -6.41 7.97
C LEU A 58 -1.69 -7.04 8.86
N GLU A 59 -1.93 -8.26 9.33
CA GLU A 59 -1.01 -8.97 10.21
C GLU A 59 0.27 -9.36 9.46
N PHE A 60 0.15 -9.86 8.23
CA PHE A 60 1.29 -10.14 7.37
C PHE A 60 2.14 -8.90 7.14
N ILE A 61 1.54 -7.76 6.78
CA ILE A 61 2.27 -6.51 6.54
C ILE A 61 2.95 -6.01 7.82
N ARG A 62 2.32 -6.14 8.99
CA ARG A 62 2.95 -5.82 10.28
C ARG A 62 4.19 -6.66 10.53
N GLN A 63 4.11 -7.97 10.32
CA GLN A 63 5.25 -8.87 10.50
C GLN A 63 6.36 -8.61 9.47
N ALA A 64 6.01 -8.42 8.20
CA ALA A 64 6.95 -8.14 7.12
C ALA A 64 7.68 -6.81 7.32
N SER A 65 7.01 -5.83 7.93
CA SER A 65 7.58 -4.50 8.22
C SER A 65 8.23 -4.39 9.61
N ALA A 66 8.12 -5.42 10.47
CA ALA A 66 8.53 -5.35 11.88
C ALA A 66 10.03 -5.06 12.09
N HIS A 67 10.89 -5.48 11.15
CA HIS A 67 12.33 -5.25 11.22
C HIS A 67 12.75 -3.88 10.68
N SER A 68 11.78 -3.07 10.26
CA SER A 68 12.03 -1.75 9.73
C SER A 68 11.44 -0.65 10.60
N ASN A 69 12.27 0.36 10.85
CA ASN A 69 11.87 1.57 11.57
C ASN A 69 11.40 2.70 10.64
N PHE A 70 11.39 2.50 9.33
CA PHE A 70 11.00 3.54 8.39
C PHE A 70 9.52 3.40 7.99
N PRO A 71 8.75 4.49 8.02
CA PRO A 71 7.37 4.46 7.60
C PRO A 71 7.26 4.14 6.11
N PHE A 72 6.06 3.69 5.73
CA PHE A 72 5.79 3.38 4.36
C PHE A 72 4.45 3.83 3.79
N TRP A 73 4.47 4.19 2.50
CA TRP A 73 3.26 4.56 1.78
C TRP A 73 2.47 3.33 1.37
N MET A 74 1.14 3.50 1.36
CA MET A 74 0.15 2.52 0.93
C MET A 74 -0.90 3.23 0.07
N GLY A 75 -1.71 2.46 -0.67
CA GLY A 75 -2.63 2.99 -1.68
C GLY A 75 -3.85 3.74 -1.13
N LEU A 76 -3.86 4.05 0.17
CA LEU A 76 -4.94 4.78 0.80
C LEU A 76 -4.69 6.29 0.69
N SER A 77 -5.61 7.02 0.08
CA SER A 77 -5.51 8.46 -0.11
C SER A 77 -6.84 9.18 0.13
N LEU A 78 -6.75 10.50 0.30
CA LEU A 78 -7.89 11.39 0.51
C LEU A 78 -7.95 12.37 -0.66
N ARG A 79 -9.00 12.32 -1.48
CA ARG A 79 -9.09 13.21 -2.66
C ARG A 79 -9.38 14.66 -2.30
N LYS A 80 -10.15 14.89 -1.22
CA LYS A 80 -10.53 16.21 -0.69
C LYS A 80 -10.63 16.15 0.83
N PRO A 81 -10.36 17.25 1.57
CA PRO A 81 -10.38 17.26 3.05
C PRO A 81 -11.68 16.74 3.69
N SER A 82 -12.82 16.92 3.01
CA SER A 82 -14.14 16.46 3.46
C SER A 82 -14.57 15.10 2.90
N SER A 83 -13.68 14.42 2.16
CA SER A 83 -13.97 13.11 1.55
C SER A 83 -13.56 11.94 2.44
N SER A 84 -14.10 10.77 2.14
CA SER A 84 -13.66 9.52 2.75
C SER A 84 -12.30 9.09 2.21
N TRP A 85 -11.53 8.36 3.02
CA TRP A 85 -10.34 7.67 2.57
C TRP A 85 -10.71 6.54 1.60
N LEU A 86 -10.05 6.52 0.45
CA LEU A 86 -10.28 5.53 -0.60
C LEU A 86 -8.95 4.85 -0.97
N TRP A 87 -9.05 3.58 -1.33
CA TRP A 87 -7.97 2.86 -1.99
C TRP A 87 -7.86 3.26 -3.46
N GLU A 88 -6.77 2.89 -4.13
CA GLU A 88 -6.54 3.19 -5.56
C GLU A 88 -7.66 2.66 -6.47
N ASP A 89 -8.31 1.55 -6.09
CA ASP A 89 -9.46 0.97 -6.80
C ASP A 89 -10.80 1.66 -6.49
N GLY A 90 -10.80 2.71 -5.67
CA GLY A 90 -11.98 3.47 -5.27
C GLY A 90 -12.80 2.84 -4.13
N SER A 91 -12.40 1.68 -3.61
CA SER A 91 -13.08 1.09 -2.46
C SER A 91 -12.77 1.86 -1.17
N PRO A 92 -13.73 1.95 -0.22
CA PRO A 92 -13.53 2.66 1.03
C PRO A 92 -12.67 1.86 2.02
N LEU A 93 -12.04 2.56 2.97
CA LEU A 93 -11.39 1.91 4.12
C LEU A 93 -12.44 1.21 5.00
N THR A 94 -12.24 -0.07 5.27
CA THR A 94 -13.09 -0.84 6.17
C THR A 94 -12.80 -0.48 7.64
N PRO A 95 -13.80 -0.04 8.44
CA PRO A 95 -13.55 0.55 9.78
C PRO A 95 -12.87 -0.35 10.81
N HIS A 96 -12.94 -1.68 10.68
CA HIS A 96 -12.41 -2.62 11.65
C HIS A 96 -10.97 -3.07 11.38
N LEU A 97 -10.35 -2.66 10.26
CA LEU A 97 -8.98 -3.04 9.93
C LEU A 97 -7.96 -2.29 10.80
N PHE A 98 -7.96 -0.95 10.72
CA PHE A 98 -7.06 -0.12 11.50
C PHE A 98 -7.61 1.30 11.65
N ARG A 99 -7.07 2.02 12.65
CA ARG A 99 -7.39 3.44 12.88
C ARG A 99 -6.30 4.31 12.29
N LEU A 100 -6.70 5.30 11.51
CA LEU A 100 -5.82 6.34 11.04
C LEU A 100 -5.45 7.25 12.21
N GLN A 101 -4.16 7.50 12.39
CA GLN A 101 -3.64 8.39 13.43
C GLN A 101 -2.92 9.55 12.76
N GLY A 102 -3.15 10.77 13.26
CA GLY A 102 -2.50 11.99 12.78
C GLY A 102 -3.48 13.01 12.17
N PRO A 103 -3.02 14.26 11.96
CA PRO A 103 -3.82 15.27 11.30
C PRO A 103 -4.08 14.91 9.82
N VAL A 104 -5.28 15.19 9.32
CA VAL A 104 -5.71 14.99 7.92
C VAL A 104 -5.06 16.05 6.98
N SER A 105 -3.81 16.42 7.22
CA SER A 105 -3.19 17.62 6.66
C SER A 105 -2.36 17.40 5.39
N GLN A 106 -2.25 16.16 4.88
CA GLN A 106 -1.59 15.91 3.59
C GLN A 106 -2.65 15.81 2.48
N ILE A 107 -2.98 16.99 1.95
CA ILE A 107 -3.75 17.19 0.72
C ILE A 107 -2.82 16.81 -0.44
N TYR A 108 -3.15 15.76 -1.19
CA TYR A 108 -2.53 15.49 -2.48
C TYR A 108 -3.50 15.98 -3.56
N PRO A 109 -3.12 16.95 -4.40
CA PRO A 109 -3.99 17.36 -5.49
C PRO A 109 -4.24 16.16 -6.40
N ALA A 110 -5.50 15.95 -6.76
CA ALA A 110 -5.83 15.11 -7.89
C ALA A 110 -5.53 15.92 -9.15
N GLY A 111 -4.46 15.58 -9.87
CA GLY A 111 -4.17 16.09 -11.22
C GLY A 111 -2.82 16.77 -11.36
#